data_AF-A0A1M6RZ48-F1
#
_entry.id   AF-A0A1M6RZ48-F1
#
_cell.length_a   1.000
_cell.length_b   1.000
_cell.length_c   1.000
_cell.angle_alpha   90.00
_cell.angle_beta   90.00
_cell.angle_gamma   90.00
#
_symmetry.space_group_name_H-M   'P 1'
#
loop_
_entity.id
_entity.type
_entity.pdbx_description
1 polymer ?
#
loop_
_entity_poly.entity_id
_entity_poly.type
_entity_poly.pdbx_seq_one_letter_code
_entity_poly.pdbx_strand_id
1 'polypeptide(L)'
;MGLGKSIDKLDDYYDRLAQKKVGKITPDHVDKVLAKLRAKEVKLLIEIDGAAKVAKKERLTGKLAVVREQIQRGEWLHAQITENNETA
;
A
#
# COMPACT_ATOMS: atom_id res chain seq x y z
N MET A 1 -13.15 2.14 -11.92
CA MET A 1 -12.11 1.13 -12.23
C MET A 1 -12.85 -0.13 -12.69
N GLY A 2 -12.53 -0.67 -13.86
CA GLY A 2 -13.11 -1.92 -14.35
C GLY A 2 -12.10 -3.05 -14.23
N LEU A 3 -12.57 -4.29 -14.02
CA LEU A 3 -11.74 -5.48 -13.84
C LEU A 3 -10.70 -5.64 -14.97
N GLY A 4 -11.07 -5.34 -16.23
CA GLY A 4 -10.17 -5.42 -17.38
C GLY A 4 -8.86 -4.63 -17.22
N LYS A 5 -8.94 -3.36 -16.77
CA LYS A 5 -7.74 -2.52 -16.57
C LYS A 5 -6.82 -3.00 -15.44
N SER A 6 -7.33 -3.84 -14.54
CA SER A 6 -6.51 -4.45 -13.50
C SER A 6 -5.78 -5.69 -14.02
N ILE A 7 -6.43 -6.45 -14.90
CA ILE A 7 -5.84 -7.61 -15.58
C ILE A 7 -4.71 -7.14 -16.51
N ASP A 8 -4.96 -6.14 -17.37
CA ASP A 8 -3.94 -5.60 -18.29
C ASP A 8 -2.65 -5.18 -17.55
N LYS A 9 -2.79 -4.58 -16.36
CA LYS A 9 -1.65 -4.16 -15.54
C LYS A 9 -0.88 -5.33 -14.92
N LEU A 10 -1.57 -6.43 -14.62
CA LEU A 10 -0.91 -7.64 -14.12
C LEU A 10 -0.12 -8.30 -15.25
N ASP A 11 -0.69 -8.38 -16.44
CA ASP A 11 -0.01 -8.90 -17.62
C ASP A 11 1.23 -8.07 -17.96
N ASP A 12 1.11 -6.73 -17.98
CA ASP A 12 2.24 -5.81 -18.15
C ASP A 12 3.35 -6.04 -17.11
N TYR A 13 2.98 -6.31 -15.86
CA TYR A 13 3.94 -6.60 -14.78
C TYR A 13 4.65 -7.93 -15.00
N TYR A 14 3.92 -9.00 -15.33
CA TYR A 14 4.49 -10.32 -15.58
C TYR A 14 5.37 -10.34 -16.84
N ASP A 15 4.98 -9.63 -17.90
CA ASP A 15 5.80 -9.47 -19.10
C ASP A 15 7.13 -8.78 -18.80
N ARG A 16 7.08 -7.70 -18.00
CA ARG A 16 8.30 -7.01 -17.56
C ARG A 16 9.15 -7.88 -16.63
N LEU A 17 8.53 -8.72 -15.81
CA LEU A 17 9.21 -9.66 -14.93
C LEU A 17 9.93 -10.74 -15.75
N ALA A 18 9.26 -11.32 -16.75
CA ALA A 18 9.83 -12.30 -17.66
C ALA A 18 11.03 -11.72 -18.44
N GLN A 19 10.94 -10.45 -18.82
CA GLN A 19 12.03 -9.71 -19.47
C GLN A 19 13.15 -9.26 -18.49
N LYS A 20 13.07 -9.62 -17.19
CA LYS A 20 13.99 -9.17 -16.11
C LYS A 20 14.11 -7.65 -15.98
N LYS A 21 13.12 -6.90 -16.46
CA LYS A 21 13.06 -5.42 -16.39
C LYS A 21 12.56 -4.91 -15.04
N VAL A 22 11.94 -5.79 -14.25
CA VAL A 22 11.52 -5.54 -12.87
C VAL A 22 11.84 -6.79 -12.04
N GLY A 23 12.13 -6.59 -10.75
CA GLY A 23 12.28 -7.69 -9.80
C GLY A 23 10.92 -8.15 -9.26
N LYS A 24 10.86 -9.39 -8.75
CA LYS A 24 9.71 -9.85 -7.97
C LYS A 24 9.49 -8.93 -6.76
N ILE A 25 8.24 -8.79 -6.35
CA ILE A 25 7.91 -8.16 -5.07
C ILE A 25 8.47 -9.06 -3.96
N THR A 26 9.33 -8.49 -3.10
CA THR A 26 9.93 -9.17 -1.96
C THR A 26 9.31 -8.62 -0.66
N PRO A 27 9.42 -9.36 0.46
CA PRO A 27 9.01 -8.84 1.77
C PRO A 27 9.59 -7.44 2.06
N ASP A 28 10.88 -7.23 1.80
CA ASP A 28 11.56 -5.94 1.97
C ASP A 28 10.95 -4.80 1.14
N HIS A 29 10.47 -5.07 -0.08
CA HIS A 29 9.73 -4.07 -0.86
C HIS A 29 8.44 -3.64 -0.15
N VAL A 30 7.72 -4.58 0.45
CA VAL A 30 6.48 -4.30 1.16
C VAL A 30 6.74 -3.58 2.49
N ASP A 31 7.78 -3.97 3.24
CA ASP A 31 8.20 -3.29 4.46
C ASP A 31 8.50 -1.80 4.23
N LYS A 32 9.22 -1.47 3.15
CA LYS A 32 9.51 -0.09 2.77
C LYS A 32 8.24 0.72 2.48
N VAL A 33 7.21 0.09 1.90
CA VAL A 33 5.93 0.73 1.65
C VAL A 33 5.14 0.89 2.95
N LEU A 34 5.09 -0.13 3.80
CA LEU A 34 4.43 -0.08 5.10
C LEU A 34 5.04 1.00 6.01
N ALA A 35 6.37 1.13 6.04
CA ALA A 35 7.04 2.19 6.78
C ALA A 35 6.59 3.59 6.32
N LYS A 36 6.48 3.82 5.01
CA LYS A 36 5.98 5.09 4.45
C LYS A 36 4.52 5.34 4.80
N LEU A 37 3.68 4.31 4.75
CA LEU A 37 2.27 4.42 5.10
C LEU A 37 2.06 4.72 6.58
N ARG A 38 2.79 4.05 7.48
CA ARG A 38 2.76 4.31 8.93
C ARG A 38 3.26 5.71 9.27
N ALA A 39 4.33 6.18 8.63
CA ALA A 39 4.79 7.56 8.79
C ALA A 39 3.74 8.58 8.32
N LYS A 40 3.01 8.27 7.25
CA LYS A 40 1.90 9.11 6.76
C LYS A 40 0.69 9.09 7.69
N GLU A 41 0.37 7.94 8.27
CA GLU A 41 -0.69 7.82 9.29
C GLU A 41 -0.41 8.76 10.48
N VAL A 42 0.80 8.71 11.04
CA VAL A 42 1.18 9.58 12.16
C VAL A 42 1.06 11.05 11.79
N LYS A 43 1.54 11.44 10.60
CA LYS A 43 1.39 12.83 10.11
C LYS A 43 -0.07 13.26 9.99
N LEU A 44 -0.93 12.39 9.46
CA LEU A 44 -2.36 12.68 9.34
C LEU A 44 -3.04 12.83 10.70
N LEU A 45 -2.68 11.99 11.69
CA LEU A 45 -3.19 12.11 13.05
C LEU A 45 -2.81 13.45 13.68
N ILE A 46 -1.55 13.87 13.54
CA ILE A 46 -1.08 15.18 14.02
C ILE A 46 -1.83 16.33 13.32
N GLU A 47 -2.03 16.24 11.99
CA GLU A 47 -2.75 17.26 11.24
C GLU A 47 -4.24 17.34 11.61
N ILE A 48 -4.87 16.22 11.95
CA ILE A 48 -6.27 16.16 12.41
C ILE A 48 -6.41 16.83 13.78
N ASP A 49 -5.48 16.54 14.69
CA ASP A 49 -5.47 17.10 16.04
C ASP A 49 -5.31 18.63 15.99
N GLY A 50 -4.35 19.12 15.20
CA GLY A 50 -4.09 20.55 15.02
C GLY A 50 -5.09 21.30 14.12
N ALA A 51 -6.07 20.64 13.50
CA ALA A 51 -7.01 21.31 12.60
C ALA A 51 -8.19 21.95 13.36
N ALA A 52 -8.34 23.28 13.30
CA ALA A 52 -9.49 23.94 13.92
C ALA A 52 -10.81 23.80 13.12
N LYS A 53 -10.73 23.61 11.80
CA LYS A 53 -11.90 23.57 10.90
C LYS A 53 -12.45 22.15 10.74
N VAL A 54 -13.73 21.96 11.01
CA VAL A 54 -14.44 20.65 10.89
C VAL A 54 -14.28 20.04 9.49
N ALA A 55 -14.54 20.80 8.43
CA ALA A 55 -14.37 20.32 7.05
C ALA A 55 -12.94 19.88 6.71
N LYS A 56 -11.92 20.48 7.37
CA LYS A 56 -10.53 20.04 7.22
C LYS A 56 -10.31 18.70 7.95
N LYS A 57 -10.83 18.55 9.16
CA LYS A 57 -10.78 17.29 9.92
C LYS A 57 -11.43 16.16 9.12
N GLU A 58 -12.64 16.35 8.60
CA GLU A 58 -13.36 15.33 7.81
C GLU A 58 -12.54 14.83 6.61
N ARG A 59 -11.98 15.75 5.82
CA ARG A 59 -11.13 15.39 4.69
C ARG A 59 -9.87 14.63 5.12
N LEU A 60 -9.24 15.03 6.22
CA LEU A 60 -8.06 14.35 6.74
C LEU A 60 -8.40 12.97 7.30
N THR A 61 -9.53 12.82 7.99
CA THR A 61 -10.04 11.52 8.45
C THR A 61 -10.35 10.59 7.28
N GLY A 62 -10.92 11.10 6.18
CA GLY A 62 -11.11 10.33 4.96
C GLY A 62 -9.78 9.83 4.36
N LYS A 63 -8.75 10.69 4.35
CA LYS A 63 -7.40 10.27 3.93
C LYS A 63 -6.79 9.23 4.87
N LEU A 64 -7.01 9.38 6.18
CA LEU A 64 -6.53 8.45 7.20
C LEU A 64 -7.14 7.06 7.01
N ALA A 65 -8.45 6.99 6.74
CA ALA A 65 -9.15 5.74 6.48
C ALA A 65 -8.53 4.99 5.29
N VAL A 66 -8.27 5.69 4.17
CA VAL A 66 -7.61 5.10 3.00
C VAL A 66 -6.21 4.62 3.35
N VAL A 67 -5.41 5.39 4.10
CA VAL A 67 -4.05 4.97 4.50
C VAL A 67 -4.10 3.70 5.36
N ARG A 68 -5.01 3.61 6.33
CA ARG A 68 -5.18 2.41 7.17
C ARG A 68 -5.58 1.19 6.36
N GLU A 69 -6.50 1.34 5.40
CA GLU A 69 -6.86 0.27 4.50
C GLU A 69 -5.66 -0.23 3.68
N GLN A 70 -4.80 0.69 3.19
CA GLN A 70 -3.59 0.30 2.48
C GLN A 70 -2.56 -0.38 3.39
N ILE A 71 -2.46 0.02 4.67
CA ILE A 71 -1.62 -0.66 5.66
C ILE A 71 -2.10 -2.10 5.83
N GLN A 72 -3.39 -2.31 6.08
CA GLN A 72 -3.96 -3.65 6.25
C GLN A 72 -3.72 -4.55 5.03
N ARG A 73 -3.93 -4.02 3.82
CA ARG A 73 -3.66 -4.75 2.57
C ARG A 73 -2.17 -5.06 2.40
N GLY A 74 -1.30 -4.12 2.77
CA GLY A 74 0.15 -4.30 2.73
C GLY A 74 0.62 -5.36 3.73
N GLU A 75 0.08 -5.37 4.95
CA GLU A 75 0.37 -6.38 5.98
C GLU A 75 -0.10 -7.77 5.54
N TRP A 76 -1.29 -7.86 4.95
CA TRP A 76 -1.78 -9.11 4.35
C TRP A 76 -0.83 -9.59 3.24
N LEU A 77 -0.46 -8.71 2.29
CA LEU A 77 0.46 -9.07 1.22
C LEU A 77 1.82 -9.53 1.76
N HIS A 78 2.35 -8.82 2.77
CA HIS A 78 3.61 -9.17 3.42
C HIS A 78 3.57 -10.59 3.99
N ALA A 79 2.50 -10.94 4.71
CA ALA A 79 2.31 -12.29 5.25
C ALA A 79 2.28 -13.34 4.12
N GLN A 80 1.52 -13.09 3.05
CA GLN A 80 1.40 -14.02 1.92
C GLN A 80 2.73 -14.27 1.20
N ILE A 81 3.53 -13.23 0.97
CA ILE A 81 4.82 -13.39 0.29
C ILE A 81 5.91 -13.92 1.21
N THR A 82 5.76 -13.80 2.54
CA THR A 82 6.70 -14.39 3.50
C THR A 82 6.46 -15.89 3.61
N GLU A 83 5.20 -16.31 3.80
CA GLU A 83 4.81 -17.72 3.86
C GLU A 83 5.18 -18.51 2.58
N ASN A 84 4.97 -17.89 1.41
CA ASN A 84 5.35 -18.49 0.12
C ASN A 84 6.87 -18.56 -0.13
N ASN A 85 7.68 -17.77 0.59
CA ASN A 85 9.14 -17.81 0.48
C ASN A 85 9.77 -18.81 1.47
N GLU A 86 9.06 -19.22 2.53
CA GLU A 86 9.52 -20.27 3.45
C GLU A 86 9.26 -21.70 2.93
N THR A 87 8.39 -21.83 1.92
CA THR A 87 7.99 -23.09 1.30
C THR A 87 8.60 -23.36 -0.09
N ALA A 88 9.51 -22.49 -0.55
CA ALA A 88 10.18 -22.57 -1.86
C ALA A 88 11.70 -22.84 -1.71
#